data_AF-A0A178J6K5-F1
#
_entry.id   AF-A0A178J6K5-F1
#
_cell.length_a   1.000
_cell.length_b   1.000
_cell.length_c   1.000
_cell.angle_alpha   90.00
_cell.angle_beta   90.00
_cell.angle_gamma   90.00
#
_symmetry.space_group_name_H-M   'P 1'
#
loop_
_entity.id
_entity.type
_entity.pdbx_description
1 polymer ?
#
loop_
_entity_poly.entity_id
_entity_poly.type
_entity_poly.pdbx_seq_one_letter_code
_entity_poly.pdbx_strand_id
1 'polypeptide(L)'
;MLTTGRVLEQFHTGTMTRKTKGLDKLAGPRAMISVQDAEALGISNGQRLKVSTRRGEIEIDAFVTKRIQKGVIFIPFHFVESPVNRLTTTATDPHAKIPEFKVAAVRVEALDTAESHA
;
A
#
# COMPACT_ATOMS: atom_id res chain seq x y z
N MET A 1 8.12 3.15 -7.65
CA MET A 1 7.52 4.41 -7.17
C MET A 1 6.20 4.09 -6.47
N LEU A 2 5.95 4.67 -5.29
CA LEU A 2 4.70 4.56 -4.56
C LEU A 2 3.76 5.71 -4.92
N THR A 3 2.49 5.37 -5.15
CA THR A 3 1.38 6.31 -5.16
C THR A 3 0.30 5.88 -4.18
N THR A 4 -0.44 6.84 -3.64
CA THR A 4 -1.51 6.59 -2.67
C THR A 4 -2.86 6.91 -3.27
N GLY A 5 -3.94 6.34 -2.73
CA GLY A 5 -5.28 6.72 -3.16
C GLY A 5 -6.39 6.18 -2.29
N ARG A 6 -7.58 6.10 -2.89
CA ARG A 6 -8.79 5.67 -2.22
C ARG A 6 -9.37 4.42 -2.86
N VAL A 7 -10.13 3.67 -2.08
CA VAL A 7 -11.04 2.62 -2.55
C VAL A 7 -12.48 3.10 -2.36
N LEU A 8 -13.41 2.56 -3.15
CA LEU A 8 -14.80 3.01 -3.16
C LEU A 8 -15.49 2.82 -1.81
N GLU A 9 -15.15 1.73 -1.14
CA GLU A 9 -15.81 1.22 0.06
C GLU A 9 -15.48 2.05 1.31
N GLN A 10 -14.36 2.78 1.31
CA GLN A 10 -13.82 3.43 2.50
C GLN A 10 -13.64 4.93 2.31
N PHE A 11 -14.12 5.70 3.31
CA PHE A 11 -13.91 7.14 3.34
C PHE A 11 -12.76 7.51 4.27
N HIS A 12 -11.78 8.21 3.70
CA HIS A 12 -10.64 8.79 4.40
C HIS A 12 -9.94 7.84 5.39
N THR A 13 -9.87 8.11 6.69
CA THR A 13 -9.22 7.21 7.66
C THR A 13 -10.11 6.06 8.14
N GLY A 14 -11.27 5.85 7.51
CA GLY A 14 -12.15 4.73 7.83
C GLY A 14 -12.91 4.88 9.15
N THR A 15 -12.83 6.03 9.83
CA THR A 15 -13.40 6.25 11.17
C THR A 15 -14.93 6.11 11.25
N MET A 16 -15.60 6.20 10.09
CA MET A 16 -17.03 5.96 9.94
C MET A 16 -17.31 4.68 9.13
N THR A 17 -16.79 4.58 7.91
CA THR A 17 -17.14 3.51 6.96
C THR A 17 -16.68 2.12 7.42
N ARG A 18 -15.59 2.01 8.17
CA ARG A 18 -15.14 0.71 8.72
C ARG A 18 -15.97 0.20 9.89
N LYS A 19 -16.80 1.07 10.49
CA LYS A 19 -17.77 0.63 11.53
C LYS A 19 -18.98 -0.07 10.90
N THR A 20 -19.19 0.08 9.60
CA THR A 20 -20.24 -0.62 8.86
C THR A 20 -19.70 -1.94 8.33
N LYS A 21 -20.10 -3.05 8.95
CA LYS A 21 -19.64 -4.42 8.61
C LYS A 21 -19.73 -4.75 7.11
N GLY A 22 -20.75 -4.24 6.42
CA GLY A 22 -20.91 -4.45 4.98
C GLY A 22 -19.75 -3.83 4.18
N LEU A 23 -19.38 -2.59 4.50
CA LEU A 23 -18.30 -1.87 3.82
C LEU A 23 -16.92 -2.41 4.20
N ASP A 24 -16.70 -2.71 5.49
CA ASP A 24 -15.41 -3.21 5.99
C ASP A 24 -15.04 -4.58 5.41
N LYS A 25 -16.03 -5.41 5.07
CA LYS A 25 -15.79 -6.71 4.40
C LYS A 25 -15.44 -6.59 2.91
N LEU A 26 -15.87 -5.51 2.25
CA LEU A 26 -15.70 -5.36 0.80
C LEU A 26 -14.29 -4.90 0.40
N ALA A 27 -13.55 -4.26 1.31
CA ALA A 27 -12.19 -3.79 1.05
C ALA A 27 -11.27 -3.97 2.25
N GLY A 28 -10.03 -4.39 1.98
CA GLY A 28 -8.97 -4.54 2.99
C GLY A 28 -7.65 -3.91 2.54
N PRO A 29 -6.65 -3.86 3.44
CA PRO A 29 -5.33 -3.30 3.13
C PRO A 29 -4.61 -4.18 2.11
N ARG A 30 -4.54 -3.73 0.87
CA ARG A 30 -3.80 -4.42 -0.21
C ARG A 30 -2.99 -3.43 -1.04
N ALA A 31 -1.78 -3.82 -1.39
CA ALA A 31 -0.91 -3.08 -2.28
C ALA A 31 -1.09 -3.59 -3.71
N MET A 32 -1.55 -2.73 -4.62
CA MET A 32 -1.66 -3.11 -6.02
C MET A 32 -0.30 -3.03 -6.69
N ILE A 33 0.15 -4.14 -7.26
CA ILE A 33 1.42 -4.27 -7.99
C ILE A 33 1.15 -4.76 -9.41
N SER A 34 1.94 -4.29 -10.38
CA SER A 34 1.80 -4.74 -11.76
C SER A 34 2.18 -6.23 -11.88
N VAL A 35 1.55 -6.94 -12.83
CA VAL A 35 1.90 -8.34 -13.13
C VAL A 35 3.39 -8.48 -13.45
N GLN A 36 3.95 -7.54 -14.20
CA GLN A 36 5.34 -7.56 -14.65
C GLN A 36 6.34 -7.38 -13.50
N ASP A 37 6.05 -6.48 -12.56
CA ASP A 37 6.91 -6.31 -11.37
C ASP A 37 6.76 -7.50 -10.43
N ALA A 38 5.56 -8.05 -10.29
CA ALA A 38 5.32 -9.23 -9.46
C ALA A 38 6.10 -10.44 -9.97
N GLU A 39 6.06 -10.71 -11.28
CA GLU A 39 6.87 -11.77 -11.92
C GLU A 39 8.37 -11.53 -11.74
N ALA A 40 8.85 -10.30 -11.96
CA ALA A 40 10.27 -9.96 -11.81
C ALA A 40 10.77 -10.08 -10.37
N LEU A 41 9.91 -9.86 -9.38
CA LEU A 41 10.23 -9.92 -7.95
C LEU A 41 9.86 -11.26 -7.30
N GLY A 42 9.28 -12.21 -8.04
CA GLY A 42 8.81 -13.49 -7.49
C GLY A 42 7.63 -13.36 -6.52
N ILE A 43 6.83 -12.32 -6.64
CA ILE A 43 5.70 -12.02 -5.74
C ILE A 43 4.43 -12.71 -6.26
N SER A 44 3.81 -13.52 -5.39
CA SER A 44 2.49 -14.11 -5.64
C SER A 44 1.36 -13.19 -5.20
N ASN A 45 0.19 -13.33 -5.82
CA ASN A 45 -1.01 -12.61 -5.39
C ASN A 45 -1.43 -13.06 -3.98
N GLY A 46 -1.71 -12.11 -3.09
CA GLY A 46 -2.00 -12.36 -1.68
C GLY A 46 -0.78 -12.58 -0.79
N GLN A 47 0.43 -12.64 -1.34
CA GLN A 47 1.66 -12.78 -0.55
C GLN A 47 1.90 -11.54 0.31
N ARG A 48 2.44 -11.74 1.50
CA ARG A 48 2.81 -10.65 2.40
C ARG A 48 4.04 -9.92 1.85
N LEU A 49 3.94 -8.59 1.79
CA LEU A 49 5.01 -7.72 1.33
C LEU A 49 5.50 -6.84 2.46
N LYS A 50 6.82 -6.60 2.49
CA LYS A 50 7.43 -5.48 3.20
C LYS A 50 7.68 -4.36 2.20
N VAL A 51 7.13 -3.18 2.49
CA VAL A 51 7.33 -1.97 1.69
C VAL A 51 8.05 -0.94 2.54
N SER A 52 9.24 -0.52 2.10
CA SER A 52 10.15 0.30 2.90
C SER A 52 10.60 1.56 2.16
N THR A 53 10.88 2.60 2.96
CA THR A 53 11.45 3.87 2.54
C THR A 53 12.47 4.34 3.58
N ARG A 54 13.18 5.43 3.30
CA ARG A 54 14.05 6.10 4.29
C ARG A 54 13.33 6.51 5.58
N ARG A 55 12.01 6.70 5.57
CA ARG A 55 11.22 7.16 6.73
C ARG A 55 10.64 6.04 7.58
N GLY A 56 10.59 4.83 7.03
CA GLY A 56 9.98 3.69 7.70
C GLY A 56 9.46 2.66 6.71
N GLU A 57 8.77 1.68 7.25
CA GLU A 57 8.27 0.51 6.56
C GLU A 57 6.86 0.14 7.03
N ILE A 58 6.14 -0.59 6.18
CA ILE A 58 4.88 -1.24 6.50
C ILE A 58 4.88 -2.65 5.92
N GLU A 59 4.00 -3.49 6.47
CA GLU A 59 3.63 -4.75 5.86
C GLU A 59 2.22 -4.67 5.26
N ILE A 60 2.01 -5.32 4.12
CA ILE A 60 0.74 -5.31 3.41
C ILE A 60 0.65 -6.48 2.42
N ASP A 61 -0.56 -6.95 2.14
CA ASP A 61 -0.76 -8.06 1.20
C ASP A 61 -0.70 -7.58 -0.26
N ALA A 62 -0.07 -8.38 -1.12
CA ALA A 62 0.01 -8.13 -2.55
C ALA A 62 -1.36 -8.29 -3.23
N PHE A 63 -1.70 -7.36 -4.11
CA PHE A 63 -2.77 -7.49 -5.10
C PHE A 63 -2.17 -7.33 -6.51
N VAL A 64 -1.86 -8.47 -7.12
CA VAL A 64 -1.25 -8.50 -8.46
C VAL A 64 -2.32 -8.20 -9.49
N THR A 65 -2.12 -7.15 -10.30
CA THR A 65 -3.15 -6.67 -11.22
C THR A 65 -2.58 -6.05 -12.49
N LYS A 66 -3.38 -6.05 -13.56
CA LYS A 66 -3.07 -5.36 -14.83
C LYS A 66 -3.44 -3.86 -14.81
N ARG A 67 -4.07 -3.38 -13.72
CA ARG A 67 -4.54 -1.99 -13.59
C ARG A 67 -3.43 -0.98 -13.27
N ILE A 68 -2.28 -1.45 -12.81
CA ILE A 68 -1.16 -0.62 -12.38
C ILE A 68 -0.01 -0.75 -13.38
N GLN A 69 0.64 0.38 -13.69
CA GLN A 69 1.80 0.42 -14.57
C GLN A 69 3.01 -0.23 -13.90
N LYS A 70 3.87 -0.86 -14.72
CA LYS A 70 5.20 -1.32 -14.29
C LYS A 70 5.98 -0.21 -13.58
N GLY A 71 6.67 -0.57 -12.50
CA GLY A 71 7.46 0.32 -11.65
C GLY A 71 6.63 1.16 -10.67
N VAL A 72 5.31 0.98 -10.62
CA VAL A 72 4.41 1.70 -9.72
C VAL A 72 3.72 0.72 -8.76
N ILE A 73 3.64 1.10 -7.49
CA ILE A 73 2.83 0.41 -6.49
C ILE A 73 1.79 1.39 -5.94
N PHE A 74 0.55 0.93 -5.84
CA PHE A 74 -0.56 1.71 -5.29
C PHE A 74 -0.97 1.15 -3.93
N ILE A 75 -1.08 2.01 -2.92
CA ILE A 75 -1.53 1.62 -1.59
C ILE A 75 -2.61 2.60 -1.09
N PRO A 76 -3.81 2.12 -0.71
CA PRO A 76 -4.82 2.97 -0.12
C PRO A 76 -4.47 3.37 1.32
N PHE A 77 -4.77 4.62 1.69
CA PHE A 77 -4.40 5.16 3.00
C PHE A 77 -5.46 4.93 4.11
N HIS A 78 -6.49 4.13 3.84
CA HIS A 78 -7.64 3.94 4.74
C HIS A 78 -7.36 3.07 5.97
N PHE A 79 -6.30 2.27 5.94
CA PHE A 79 -6.11 1.15 6.85
C PHE A 79 -4.98 1.42 7.84
N VAL A 80 -5.28 1.29 9.13
CA VAL A 80 -4.31 1.50 10.22
C VAL A 80 -3.35 0.32 10.34
N GLU A 81 -3.76 -0.84 9.86
CA GLU A 81 -3.01 -2.10 9.78
C GLU A 81 -1.80 -1.96 8.86
N SER A 82 -1.91 -1.11 7.83
CA SER A 82 -0.84 -0.83 6.85
C SER A 82 -0.79 0.67 6.54
N PRO A 83 -0.28 1.51 7.47
CA PRO A 83 -0.43 2.96 7.41
C PRO A 83 0.57 3.58 6.40
N VAL A 84 0.16 3.67 5.13
CA VAL A 84 1.02 4.13 4.02
C VAL A 84 1.66 5.50 4.21
N ASN A 85 1.06 6.39 5.01
CA ASN A 85 1.64 7.72 5.30
C ASN A 85 2.98 7.65 6.07
N ARG A 86 3.34 6.48 6.62
CA ARG A 86 4.70 6.23 7.13
C ARG A 86 5.75 6.20 6.02
N LEU A 87 5.33 5.90 4.77
CA LEU A 87 6.18 5.76 3.60
C LEU A 87 6.25 7.02 2.73
N THR A 88 5.36 8.00 2.91
CA THR A 88 5.31 9.20 2.06
C THR A 88 6.55 10.07 2.25
N THR A 89 6.74 11.12 1.46
CA THR A 89 7.86 12.06 1.69
C THR A 89 7.51 13.13 2.73
N THR A 90 8.54 13.80 3.26
CA THR A 90 8.41 15.01 4.07
C THR A 90 8.40 16.29 3.24
N ALA A 91 8.55 16.16 1.91
CA ALA A 91 8.52 17.31 1.01
C ALA A 91 7.13 17.97 1.01
N THR A 92 7.14 19.30 1.01
CA THR A 92 5.94 20.12 0.91
C THR A 92 6.13 21.17 -0.17
N ASP A 93 5.02 21.56 -0.80
CA ASP A 93 5.01 22.69 -1.73
C ASP A 93 5.56 23.96 -1.05
N PRO A 94 6.48 24.72 -1.68
CA PRO A 94 7.14 25.85 -1.04
C PRO A 94 6.18 26.97 -0.62
N HIS A 95 5.02 27.11 -1.30
CA HIS A 95 4.06 28.19 -1.06
C HIS A 95 2.90 27.73 -0.18
N ALA A 96 2.17 26.72 -0.62
CA ALA A 96 0.93 26.23 0.00
C ALA A 96 1.19 25.22 1.13
N LYS A 97 2.42 24.75 1.30
CA LYS A 97 2.82 23.72 2.30
C LYS A 97 2.05 22.40 2.16
N ILE A 98 1.52 22.12 0.97
CA ILE A 98 0.79 20.88 0.69
C ILE A 98 1.81 19.74 0.58
N PRO A 99 1.61 18.63 1.29
CA PRO A 99 2.51 17.48 1.27
C PRO A 99 2.42 16.67 -0.03
N GLU A 100 3.55 16.12 -0.46
CA GLU A 100 3.63 15.21 -1.61
C GLU A 100 3.26 13.77 -1.19
N PHE A 101 1.99 13.40 -1.43
CA PHE A 101 1.49 12.06 -1.09
C PHE A 101 1.46 11.07 -2.25
N LYS A 102 1.68 11.53 -3.49
CA LYS A 102 1.49 10.71 -4.70
C LYS A 102 2.79 10.15 -5.27
N VAL A 103 3.92 10.58 -4.71
CA VAL A 103 5.25 10.18 -5.16
C VAL A 103 6.10 9.88 -3.93
N ALA A 104 6.63 8.66 -3.88
CA ALA A 104 7.72 8.29 -2.98
C ALA A 104 8.55 7.16 -3.60
N ALA A 105 9.87 7.20 -3.42
CA ALA A 105 10.72 6.07 -3.71
C ALA A 105 10.52 5.00 -2.63
N VAL A 106 10.25 3.77 -3.06
CA VAL A 106 10.00 2.61 -2.19
C VAL A 106 10.79 1.42 -2.69
N ARG A 107 11.18 0.56 -1.75
CA ARG A 107 11.63 -0.81 -2.00
C ARG A 107 10.50 -1.76 -1.59
N VAL A 108 10.28 -2.80 -2.40
CA VAL A 108 9.26 -3.82 -2.18
C VAL A 108 9.96 -5.16 -2.07
N GLU A 109 9.67 -5.90 -1.01
CA GLU A 109 10.28 -7.19 -0.72
C GLU A 109 9.18 -8.20 -0.39
N ALA A 110 9.25 -9.38 -1.00
CA ALA A 110 8.46 -10.51 -0.58
C ALA A 110 8.91 -10.93 0.82
N LEU A 111 7.97 -11.09 1.75
CA LEU A 111 8.26 -11.77 3.00
C LEU A 111 8.04 -13.25 2.75
N ASP A 112 9.08 -14.05 3.00
CA ASP A 112 8.92 -15.49 3.05
C ASP A 112 7.99 -15.83 4.20
N THR A 113 7.09 -16.77 3.95
CA THR A 113 6.36 -17.45 5.01
C THR A 113 7.39 -18.32 5.75
N ALA A 114 8.22 -17.71 6.60
CA ALA A 114 8.97 -18.48 7.57
C ALA A 114 7.94 -19.29 8.35
N GLU A 115 8.09 -20.60 8.32
CA GLU A 115 7.25 -21.58 9.00
C GLU A 115 6.89 -21.06 10.39
N SER A 116 5.61 -20.79 10.62
CA SER A 116 5.08 -20.61 11.96
C SER A 116 5.28 -21.93 12.68
N HIS A 117 6.39 -22.04 13.40
CA HIS A 117 6.70 -23.15 14.29
C HIS A 117 5.58 -23.34 15.33
N ALA A 118 5.15 -24.61 15.42
CA ALA A 118 4.43 -25.28 16.52
C ALA A 118 2.98 -24.88 16.82
#